data_AF-A0A8T3LYL0-F1
#
_entry.id   AF-A0A8T3LYL0-F1
#
_cell.length_a   1.000
_cell.length_b   1.000
_cell.length_c   1.000
_cell.angle_alpha   90.00
_cell.angle_beta   90.00
_cell.angle_gamma   90.00
#
_symmetry.space_group_name_H-M   'P 1'
#
loop_
_entity.id
_entity.type
_entity.pdbx_description
1 polymer ?
#
loop_
_entity_poly.entity_id
_entity_poly.type
_entity_poly.pdbx_seq_one_letter_code
_entity_poly.pdbx_strand_id
1 'polypeptide(L)'
;MRSGSVPAHVPTSADLERLATYPQVVVSWIDESGYPTSVATTFETDTGAGTVILSAPAGMPIPTDREINVTGSHIRPQPGIGYDQRRYLQVWGRTADGRTLTPTRAWGWDEAETPFFEYSERSVPQSRRYLAALSAEKGRTIRPRLSLFWLALRTTRLPFLSATAVPVLLGIAVAASDGAFTWWTALLTLIGGSFAHLAINVTNDIFDTLSGADEANTTPTQFSGGSRVAVYDLVSIRGLSWLAIALFGVAAAIGLLLVAITGSLTLLWIGLAGILVGVAYTAPPLKLVYRGLGEIAVAVGFGPIMLLGAYVVQTGRLAWEPFVVSLVPGILIALILFVNEIPDRRSDAEAGKLTLPVRLAPDVIRTGYLVAALAAFAVIAGGVVGGLLPWPTLIALAAMPLALRVHQGLKVHYDSPYTLMAVMGTNVNLNLAAGGLLLMGYVATIVVMQLAG
;
A
#
# COMPACT_ATOMS: atom_id res chain seq x y z
N MET A 1 -5.30 1.34 -31.64
CA MET A 1 -5.11 0.88 -30.25
C MET A 1 -3.73 1.34 -29.78
N ARG A 2 -3.64 2.31 -28.87
CA ARG A 2 -2.37 2.62 -28.17
C ARG A 2 -2.46 2.02 -26.77
N SER A 3 -1.61 1.04 -26.45
CA SER A 3 -1.58 0.26 -25.18
C SER A 3 -0.98 1.08 -24.04
N GLY A 4 -1.33 0.74 -22.79
CA GLY A 4 -0.70 1.30 -21.57
C GLY A 4 0.51 0.48 -21.11
N SER A 5 0.68 -0.75 -21.61
CA SER A 5 1.93 -1.50 -21.62
C SER A 5 2.88 -0.95 -22.68
N VAL A 6 4.18 -1.28 -22.56
CA VAL A 6 5.26 -0.92 -23.53
C VAL A 6 4.68 -0.90 -24.94
N PRO A 7 4.61 0.28 -25.58
CA PRO A 7 3.90 0.41 -26.83
C PRO A 7 4.54 -0.51 -27.88
N ALA A 8 3.69 -1.04 -28.74
CA ALA A 8 4.18 -1.72 -29.93
C ALA A 8 5.12 -0.77 -30.67
N HIS A 9 6.30 -1.25 -31.02
CA HIS A 9 7.38 -0.46 -31.60
C HIS A 9 7.94 -1.16 -32.82
N VAL A 10 8.76 -0.44 -33.59
CA VAL A 10 9.50 -1.03 -34.70
C VAL A 10 10.55 -1.98 -34.11
N PRO A 11 10.59 -3.26 -34.54
CA PRO A 11 11.54 -4.24 -34.03
C PRO A 11 12.99 -3.76 -34.12
N THR A 12 13.74 -3.94 -33.04
CA THR A 12 15.17 -3.59 -32.96
C THR A 12 16.04 -4.84 -33.04
N SER A 13 17.35 -4.69 -33.28
CA SER A 13 18.30 -5.80 -33.19
C SER A 13 18.27 -6.48 -31.82
N ALA A 14 18.08 -5.71 -30.75
CA ALA A 14 17.96 -6.24 -29.39
C ALA A 14 16.69 -7.10 -29.19
N ASP A 15 15.59 -6.78 -29.86
CA ASP A 15 14.39 -7.62 -29.83
C ASP A 15 14.65 -8.96 -30.52
N LEU A 16 15.35 -8.96 -31.65
CA LEU A 16 15.69 -10.19 -32.36
C LEU A 16 16.69 -11.05 -31.57
N GLU A 17 17.69 -10.43 -30.95
CA GLU A 17 18.59 -11.12 -30.01
C GLU A 17 17.83 -11.72 -28.82
N ARG A 18 16.86 -11.00 -28.27
CA ARG A 18 15.99 -11.49 -27.21
C ARG A 18 15.11 -12.65 -27.70
N LEU A 19 14.56 -12.54 -28.90
CA LEU A 19 13.76 -13.60 -29.51
C LEU A 19 14.59 -14.87 -29.66
N ALA A 20 15.86 -14.77 -30.08
CA ALA A 20 16.79 -15.89 -30.24
C ALA A 20 17.02 -16.70 -28.93
N THR A 21 16.74 -16.12 -27.77
CA THR A 21 16.87 -16.82 -26.48
C THR A 21 15.75 -17.85 -26.21
N TYR A 22 14.65 -17.79 -26.96
CA TYR A 22 13.55 -18.75 -26.82
C TYR A 22 13.85 -20.02 -27.65
N PRO A 23 13.64 -21.22 -27.08
CA PRO A 23 13.95 -22.47 -27.79
C PRO A 23 13.00 -22.79 -28.94
N GLN A 24 11.79 -22.21 -28.90
CA GLN A 24 10.73 -22.38 -29.90
C GLN A 24 9.81 -21.16 -29.88
N VAL A 25 9.08 -20.96 -30.97
CA VAL A 25 8.06 -19.92 -31.11
C VAL A 25 6.74 -20.52 -31.52
N VAL A 26 5.66 -19.81 -31.22
CA VAL A 26 4.33 -20.07 -31.78
C VAL A 26 4.06 -19.05 -32.86
N VAL A 27 3.76 -19.52 -34.06
CA VAL A 27 3.34 -18.70 -35.19
C VAL A 27 1.82 -18.71 -35.24
N SER A 28 1.20 -17.54 -35.28
CA SER A 28 -0.26 -17.38 -35.27
C SER A 28 -0.75 -16.46 -36.39
N TRP A 29 -1.88 -16.79 -36.99
CA TRP A 29 -2.55 -15.97 -38.01
C TRP A 29 -4.06 -16.22 -38.00
N ILE A 30 -4.82 -15.39 -38.70
CA ILE A 30 -6.25 -15.62 -38.95
C ILE A 30 -6.39 -16.41 -40.26
N ASP A 31 -7.00 -17.58 -40.20
CA ASP A 31 -7.24 -18.44 -41.36
C ASP A 31 -8.35 -17.89 -42.27
N GLU A 32 -8.61 -18.56 -43.39
CA GLU A 32 -9.65 -18.17 -44.35
C GLU A 32 -11.07 -18.24 -43.78
N SER A 33 -11.27 -19.02 -42.71
CA SER A 33 -12.56 -19.13 -42.02
C SER A 33 -12.74 -18.05 -40.95
N GLY A 34 -11.74 -17.18 -40.75
CA GLY A 34 -11.76 -16.10 -39.76
C GLY A 34 -11.35 -16.55 -38.36
N TYR A 35 -10.84 -17.78 -38.18
CA TYR A 35 -10.41 -18.29 -36.88
C TYR A 35 -8.89 -18.15 -36.67
N PRO A 36 -8.44 -17.91 -35.43
CA PRO A 36 -7.02 -17.90 -35.11
C PRO A 36 -6.43 -19.31 -35.21
N THR A 37 -5.51 -19.51 -36.14
CA THR A 37 -4.66 -20.70 -36.26
C THR A 37 -3.31 -20.43 -35.59
N SER A 38 -2.75 -21.43 -34.90
CA SER A 38 -1.44 -21.32 -34.24
C SER A 38 -0.65 -22.62 -34.34
N VAL A 39 0.63 -22.51 -34.65
CA VAL A 39 1.54 -23.67 -34.78
C VAL A 39 2.89 -23.38 -34.13
N ALA A 40 3.39 -24.33 -33.35
CA ALA A 40 4.73 -24.24 -32.78
C ALA A 40 5.78 -24.62 -33.83
N THR A 41 6.88 -23.87 -33.88
CA THR A 41 8.01 -24.18 -34.76
C THR A 41 9.33 -23.71 -34.17
N THR A 42 10.44 -24.26 -34.67
CA THR A 42 11.78 -23.74 -34.42
C THR A 42 12.09 -22.61 -35.39
N PHE A 43 13.08 -21.79 -35.07
CA PHE A 43 13.40 -20.60 -35.84
C PHE A 43 14.85 -20.20 -35.61
N GLU A 44 15.35 -19.35 -36.50
CA GLU A 44 16.60 -18.62 -36.36
C GLU A 44 16.32 -17.13 -36.54
N THR A 45 17.15 -16.27 -35.95
CA THR A 45 17.06 -14.82 -36.12
C THR A 45 18.31 -14.33 -36.85
N ASP A 46 18.11 -13.61 -37.94
CA ASP A 46 19.18 -12.86 -38.60
C ASP A 46 19.08 -11.40 -38.16
N THR A 47 19.91 -11.02 -37.18
CA THR A 47 19.93 -9.65 -36.63
C THR A 47 20.50 -8.62 -37.60
N GLY A 48 21.33 -9.04 -38.56
CA GLY A 48 21.92 -8.18 -39.58
C GLY A 48 20.92 -7.84 -40.69
N ALA A 49 20.14 -8.82 -41.13
CA ALA A 49 19.04 -8.62 -42.08
C ALA A 49 17.74 -8.13 -41.41
N GLY A 50 17.65 -8.24 -40.08
CA GLY A 50 16.45 -7.88 -39.33
C GLY A 50 15.29 -8.86 -39.54
N THR A 51 15.57 -10.13 -39.83
CA THR A 51 14.55 -11.13 -40.21
C THR A 51 14.47 -12.30 -39.23
N VAL A 52 13.31 -12.97 -39.19
CA VAL A 52 13.11 -14.23 -38.45
C VAL A 52 12.88 -15.34 -39.46
N ILE A 53 13.71 -16.38 -39.43
CA ILE A 53 13.67 -17.52 -40.36
C ILE A 53 12.98 -18.68 -39.65
N LEU A 54 11.75 -18.98 -40.07
CA LEU A 54 10.93 -20.03 -39.47
C LEU A 54 11.21 -21.39 -40.13
N SER A 55 11.26 -22.44 -39.32
CA SER A 55 11.19 -23.81 -39.81
C SER A 55 9.78 -24.11 -40.31
N ALA A 56 9.67 -24.83 -41.42
CA ALA A 56 8.39 -25.20 -42.00
C ALA A 56 7.66 -26.19 -41.07
N PRO A 57 6.48 -25.84 -40.51
CA PRO A 57 5.71 -26.75 -39.69
C PRO A 57 5.12 -27.88 -40.54
N ALA A 58 5.14 -29.12 -40.05
CA ALA A 58 4.61 -30.26 -40.79
C ALA A 58 3.09 -30.11 -41.03
N GLY A 59 2.68 -30.09 -42.30
CA GLY A 59 1.27 -30.08 -42.70
C GLY A 59 0.51 -28.77 -42.49
N MET A 60 1.17 -27.69 -42.07
CA MET A 60 0.53 -26.39 -41.84
C MET A 60 1.37 -25.26 -42.45
N PRO A 61 1.16 -24.94 -43.74
CA PRO A 61 1.93 -23.90 -44.42
C PRO A 61 1.63 -22.53 -43.82
N ILE A 62 2.69 -21.77 -43.55
CA ILE A 62 2.58 -20.39 -43.04
C ILE A 62 2.20 -19.48 -44.22
N PRO A 63 1.18 -18.63 -44.08
CA PRO A 63 0.71 -17.80 -45.18
C PRO A 63 1.70 -16.66 -45.53
N THR A 64 1.74 -16.30 -46.81
CA THR A 64 2.52 -15.17 -47.37
C THR A 64 1.66 -13.94 -47.66
N ASP A 65 0.35 -14.12 -47.76
CA ASP A 65 -0.64 -13.13 -48.19
C ASP A 65 -1.22 -12.28 -47.04
N ARG A 66 -0.86 -12.57 -45.78
CA ARG A 66 -1.37 -11.88 -44.59
C ARG A 66 -0.30 -11.70 -43.51
N GLU A 67 -0.60 -10.84 -42.54
CA GLU A 67 0.25 -10.64 -41.37
C GLU A 67 0.19 -11.87 -40.47
N ILE A 68 1.35 -12.30 -39.98
CA ILE A 68 1.51 -13.34 -38.97
C ILE A 68 2.08 -12.73 -37.68
N ASN A 69 1.87 -13.42 -36.56
CA ASN A 69 2.49 -13.13 -35.27
C ASN A 69 3.43 -14.29 -34.91
N VAL A 70 4.66 -13.99 -34.53
CA VAL A 70 5.62 -14.94 -33.96
C VAL A 70 5.81 -14.61 -32.49
N THR A 71 5.43 -15.54 -31.62
CA THR A 71 5.48 -15.38 -30.16
C THR A 71 6.51 -16.33 -29.55
N GLY A 72 7.58 -15.76 -28.99
CA GLY A 72 8.44 -16.43 -28.02
C GLY A 72 7.89 -16.20 -26.61
N SER A 73 7.71 -17.25 -25.82
CA SER A 73 7.31 -17.10 -24.42
C SER A 73 8.01 -18.10 -23.52
N HIS A 74 8.26 -17.68 -22.28
CA HIS A 74 8.87 -18.49 -21.22
C HIS A 74 8.15 -18.23 -19.91
N ILE A 75 7.89 -19.31 -19.19
CA ILE A 75 7.36 -19.29 -17.84
C ILE A 75 7.95 -20.48 -17.11
N ARG A 76 8.52 -20.26 -15.93
CA ARG A 76 9.05 -21.34 -15.11
C ARG A 76 8.03 -21.71 -14.03
N PRO A 77 7.50 -22.94 -14.03
CA PRO A 77 6.64 -23.41 -12.95
C PRO A 77 7.44 -23.63 -11.68
N GLN A 78 6.87 -23.22 -10.55
CA GLN A 78 7.34 -23.46 -9.19
C GLN A 78 6.33 -24.37 -8.49
N PRO A 79 6.60 -25.69 -8.40
CA PRO A 79 5.64 -26.67 -7.89
C PRO A 79 5.05 -26.29 -6.53
N GLY A 80 3.72 -26.26 -6.42
CA GLY A 80 2.99 -25.90 -5.20
C GLY A 80 3.02 -24.41 -4.81
N ILE A 81 3.74 -23.57 -5.58
CA ILE A 81 3.92 -22.14 -5.27
C ILE A 81 3.28 -21.26 -6.36
N GLY A 82 3.59 -21.53 -7.64
CA GLY A 82 3.11 -20.70 -8.75
C GLY A 82 4.07 -20.70 -9.93
N TYR A 83 4.35 -19.51 -10.48
CA TYR A 83 5.21 -19.33 -11.64
C TYR A 83 6.12 -18.11 -11.46
N ASP A 84 7.33 -18.16 -12.03
CA ASP A 84 8.26 -17.05 -12.11
C ASP A 84 9.00 -17.03 -13.46
N GLN A 85 9.94 -16.09 -13.62
CA GLN A 85 10.69 -15.85 -14.86
C GLN A 85 9.76 -15.65 -16.08
N ARG A 86 8.61 -15.02 -15.88
CA ARG A 86 7.64 -14.83 -16.95
C ARG A 86 8.18 -13.81 -17.95
N ARG A 87 8.27 -14.18 -19.21
CA ARG A 87 8.63 -13.26 -20.28
C ARG A 87 8.04 -13.70 -21.60
N TYR A 88 7.71 -12.75 -22.45
CA TYR A 88 7.31 -13.01 -23.82
C TYR A 88 7.79 -11.90 -24.74
N LEU A 89 7.94 -12.25 -26.02
CA LEU A 89 8.16 -11.32 -27.10
C LEU A 89 7.32 -11.77 -28.30
N GLN A 90 6.54 -10.85 -28.84
CA GLN A 90 5.75 -11.01 -30.04
C GLN A 90 6.30 -10.12 -31.13
N VAL A 91 6.50 -10.68 -32.32
CA VAL A 91 6.86 -9.93 -33.52
C VAL A 91 5.85 -10.21 -34.61
N TRP A 92 5.32 -9.16 -35.22
CA TRP A 92 4.40 -9.25 -36.34
C TRP A 92 5.09 -8.85 -37.62
N GLY A 93 4.66 -9.45 -38.71
CA GLY A 93 5.14 -9.11 -40.04
C GLY A 93 4.53 -10.02 -41.09
N ARG A 94 5.11 -10.01 -42.29
CA ARG A 94 4.72 -10.90 -43.38
C ARG A 94 5.87 -11.81 -43.76
N THR A 95 5.55 -13.02 -44.19
CA THR A 95 6.55 -13.93 -44.75
C THR A 95 6.64 -13.74 -46.26
N ALA A 96 7.86 -13.76 -46.81
CA ALA A 96 8.05 -13.67 -48.26
C ALA A 96 7.75 -15.00 -48.96
N ASP A 97 8.10 -16.11 -48.31
CA ASP A 97 8.17 -17.47 -48.86
C ASP A 97 7.55 -18.52 -47.92
N GLY A 98 6.79 -18.08 -46.91
CA GLY A 98 6.27 -18.94 -45.84
C GLY A 98 7.30 -19.30 -44.78
N ARG A 99 8.51 -18.71 -44.81
CA ARG A 99 9.60 -19.00 -43.86
C ARG A 99 10.26 -17.75 -43.32
N THR A 100 10.67 -16.83 -44.19
CA THR A 100 11.40 -15.62 -43.84
C THR A 100 10.42 -14.50 -43.53
N LEU A 101 10.25 -14.22 -42.24
CA LEU A 101 9.44 -13.12 -41.72
C LEU A 101 10.27 -11.83 -41.73
N THR A 102 9.70 -10.77 -42.29
CA THR A 102 10.19 -9.39 -42.08
C THR A 102 9.33 -8.73 -41.00
N PRO A 103 9.85 -8.57 -39.77
CA PRO A 103 9.13 -7.97 -38.65
C PRO A 103 8.88 -6.48 -38.89
N THR A 104 7.64 -6.03 -38.69
CA THR A 104 7.21 -4.63 -38.80
C THR A 104 6.82 -4.04 -37.45
N ARG A 105 6.50 -4.90 -36.48
CA ARG A 105 6.03 -4.51 -35.15
C ARG A 105 6.51 -5.52 -34.11
N ALA A 106 6.97 -5.06 -32.97
CA ALA A 106 7.33 -5.88 -31.82
C ALA A 106 6.59 -5.42 -30.56
N TRP A 107 6.33 -6.36 -29.66
CA TRP A 107 5.80 -6.12 -28.33
C TRP A 107 6.22 -7.27 -27.41
N GLY A 108 6.90 -6.94 -26.31
CA GLY A 108 7.24 -7.92 -25.29
C GLY A 108 7.12 -7.36 -23.87
N TRP A 109 7.31 -8.26 -22.92
CA TRP A 109 7.45 -7.98 -21.51
C TRP A 109 8.38 -9.01 -20.88
N ASP A 110 9.26 -8.56 -20.00
CA ASP A 110 10.11 -9.42 -19.18
C ASP A 110 9.94 -9.07 -17.70
N GLU A 111 9.61 -10.07 -16.88
CA GLU A 111 9.45 -9.94 -15.44
C GLU A 111 10.73 -9.47 -14.74
N ALA A 112 11.92 -9.77 -15.29
CA ALA A 112 13.19 -9.31 -14.76
C ALA A 112 13.39 -7.80 -14.96
N GLU A 113 12.80 -7.21 -16.00
CA GLU A 113 12.88 -5.78 -16.31
C GLU A 113 11.75 -4.99 -15.64
N THR A 114 10.54 -5.55 -15.65
CA THR A 114 9.35 -4.94 -15.06
C THR A 114 8.61 -6.01 -14.27
N PRO A 115 8.63 -5.97 -12.92
CA PRO A 115 7.92 -6.95 -12.11
C PRO A 115 6.45 -7.07 -12.50
N PHE A 116 5.90 -8.28 -12.38
CA PHE A 116 4.53 -8.56 -12.84
C PHE A 116 3.46 -7.63 -12.25
N PHE A 117 3.60 -7.23 -10.99
CA PHE A 117 2.66 -6.30 -10.35
C PHE A 117 2.72 -4.93 -11.01
N GLU A 118 3.91 -4.41 -11.30
CA GLU A 118 4.09 -3.14 -12.01
C GLU A 118 3.53 -3.22 -13.45
N TYR A 119 3.82 -4.32 -14.16
CA TYR A 119 3.24 -4.56 -15.49
C TYR A 119 1.71 -4.56 -15.47
N SER A 120 1.11 -5.18 -14.45
CA SER A 120 -0.34 -5.22 -14.26
C SER A 120 -0.91 -3.82 -14.04
N GLU A 121 -0.24 -3.00 -13.25
CA GLU A 121 -0.65 -1.62 -12.96
C GLU A 121 -0.55 -0.71 -14.19
N ARG A 122 0.57 -0.79 -14.93
CA ARG A 122 0.73 -0.07 -16.21
C ARG A 122 -0.33 -0.46 -17.24
N SER A 123 -0.90 -1.66 -17.12
CA SER A 123 -1.95 -2.17 -18.02
C SER A 123 -3.37 -1.70 -17.66
N VAL A 124 -3.59 -1.06 -16.50
CA VAL A 124 -4.92 -0.61 -16.05
C VAL A 124 -5.63 0.29 -17.08
N PRO A 125 -4.98 1.30 -17.70
CA PRO A 125 -5.63 2.13 -18.72
C PRO A 125 -6.11 1.32 -19.95
N GLN A 126 -5.40 0.26 -20.31
CA GLN A 126 -5.82 -0.64 -21.39
C GLN A 126 -7.05 -1.45 -20.98
N SER A 127 -7.05 -2.01 -19.77
CA SER A 127 -8.20 -2.73 -19.22
C SER A 127 -9.46 -1.86 -19.18
N ARG A 128 -9.34 -0.58 -18.78
CA ARG A 128 -10.45 0.38 -18.80
C ARG A 128 -11.01 0.58 -20.21
N ARG A 129 -10.16 0.80 -21.22
CA ARG A 129 -10.59 0.94 -22.62
C ARG A 129 -11.29 -0.30 -23.14
N TYR A 130 -10.76 -1.48 -22.83
CA TYR A 130 -11.36 -2.75 -23.20
C TYR A 130 -12.77 -2.91 -22.60
N LEU A 131 -12.91 -2.67 -21.29
CA LEU A 131 -14.20 -2.76 -20.61
C LEU A 131 -15.20 -1.72 -21.10
N ALA A 132 -14.74 -0.52 -21.46
CA ALA A 132 -15.59 0.52 -22.06
C ALA A 132 -16.11 0.10 -23.44
N ALA A 133 -15.24 -0.43 -24.31
CA ALA A 133 -15.63 -0.95 -25.62
C ALA A 133 -16.62 -2.11 -25.49
N LEU A 134 -16.34 -3.06 -24.59
CA LEU A 134 -17.22 -4.19 -24.31
C LEU A 134 -18.57 -3.73 -23.74
N SER A 135 -18.59 -2.70 -22.90
CA SER A 135 -19.83 -2.11 -22.38
C SER A 135 -20.69 -1.51 -23.49
N ALA A 136 -20.06 -0.81 -24.44
CA ALA A 136 -20.74 -0.24 -25.61
C ALA A 136 -21.31 -1.34 -26.51
N GLU A 137 -20.52 -2.39 -26.79
CA GLU A 137 -20.96 -3.55 -27.58
C GLU A 137 -22.16 -4.27 -26.94
N LYS A 138 -22.14 -4.47 -25.62
CA LYS A 138 -23.21 -5.19 -24.92
C LYS A 138 -24.39 -4.32 -24.50
N GLY A 139 -24.38 -3.01 -24.76
CA GLY A 139 -25.44 -2.09 -24.35
C GLY A 139 -25.65 -1.98 -22.84
N ARG A 140 -24.69 -2.44 -22.02
CA ARG A 140 -24.76 -2.40 -20.56
C ARG A 140 -23.38 -2.15 -19.98
N THR A 141 -23.34 -1.49 -18.82
CA THR A 141 -22.08 -1.25 -18.12
C THR A 141 -21.45 -2.56 -17.64
N ILE A 142 -20.22 -2.83 -18.06
CA ILE A 142 -19.39 -3.95 -17.65
C ILE A 142 -18.17 -3.40 -16.91
N ARG A 143 -18.01 -3.83 -15.66
CA ARG A 143 -16.96 -3.36 -14.74
C ARG A 143 -16.48 -4.51 -13.87
N PRO A 144 -15.24 -4.46 -13.35
CA PRO A 144 -14.80 -5.39 -12.34
C PRO A 144 -15.72 -5.30 -11.11
N ARG A 145 -15.91 -6.43 -10.43
CA ARG A 145 -16.70 -6.50 -9.19
C ARG A 145 -15.92 -7.31 -8.16
N LEU A 146 -15.90 -6.79 -6.94
CA LEU A 146 -15.51 -7.55 -5.74
C LEU A 146 -16.77 -7.87 -4.93
N SER A 147 -16.73 -8.91 -4.12
CA SER A 147 -17.78 -9.11 -3.12
C SER A 147 -17.81 -7.93 -2.14
N LEU A 148 -18.97 -7.66 -1.54
CA LEU A 148 -19.13 -6.52 -0.64
C LEU A 148 -18.11 -6.53 0.51
N PHE A 149 -17.82 -7.71 1.06
CA PHE A 149 -16.82 -7.87 2.11
C PHE A 149 -15.41 -7.45 1.64
N TRP A 150 -14.94 -7.98 0.51
CA TRP A 150 -13.62 -7.64 -0.01
C TRP A 150 -13.53 -6.17 -0.45
N LEU A 151 -14.63 -5.63 -0.99
CA LEU A 151 -14.72 -4.22 -1.35
C LEU A 151 -14.62 -3.33 -0.11
N ALA A 152 -15.35 -3.63 0.97
CA ALA A 152 -15.30 -2.88 2.21
C ALA A 152 -13.91 -2.98 2.87
N LEU A 153 -13.34 -4.19 2.94
CA LEU A 153 -12.01 -4.43 3.48
C LEU A 153 -10.95 -3.59 2.77
N ARG A 154 -10.97 -3.59 1.43
CA ARG A 154 -10.04 -2.85 0.59
C ARG A 154 -10.25 -1.34 0.74
N THR A 155 -11.48 -0.87 0.55
CA THR A 155 -11.83 0.56 0.55
C THR A 155 -11.51 1.24 1.87
N THR A 156 -11.83 0.60 2.99
CA THR A 156 -11.62 1.17 4.33
C THR A 156 -10.21 0.94 4.87
N ARG A 157 -9.43 0.09 4.19
CA ARG A 157 -8.10 -0.35 4.61
C ARG A 157 -8.13 -0.93 6.04
N LEU A 158 -9.13 -1.77 6.31
CA LEU A 158 -9.42 -2.30 7.65
C LEU A 158 -8.20 -2.87 8.42
N PRO A 159 -7.24 -3.58 7.78
CA PRO A 159 -6.06 -4.10 8.51
C PRO A 159 -5.20 -3.02 9.21
N PHE A 160 -5.29 -1.76 8.79
CA PHE A 160 -4.59 -0.65 9.42
C PHE A 160 -5.18 -0.24 10.78
N LEU A 161 -6.35 -0.75 11.18
CA LEU A 161 -6.91 -0.53 12.52
C LEU A 161 -6.01 -1.06 13.65
N SER A 162 -5.08 -1.95 13.33
CA SER A 162 -4.04 -2.35 14.28
C SER A 162 -3.24 -1.15 14.83
N ALA A 163 -3.03 -0.11 14.02
CA ALA A 163 -2.42 1.16 14.45
C ALA A 163 -3.32 2.00 15.37
N THR A 164 -4.65 1.86 15.29
CA THR A 164 -5.60 2.49 16.20
C THR A 164 -5.70 1.75 17.53
N ALA A 165 -5.71 0.41 17.47
CA ALA A 165 -5.88 -0.42 18.66
C ALA A 165 -4.78 -0.17 19.69
N VAL A 166 -3.52 -0.06 19.26
CA VAL A 166 -2.37 0.15 20.16
C VAL A 166 -2.52 1.38 21.06
N PRO A 167 -2.62 2.63 20.56
CA PRO A 167 -2.71 3.81 21.41
C PRO A 167 -4.00 3.86 22.24
N VAL A 168 -5.13 3.40 21.69
CA VAL A 168 -6.40 3.39 22.44
C VAL A 168 -6.33 2.41 23.62
N LEU A 169 -5.85 1.19 23.41
CA LEU A 169 -5.70 0.20 24.47
C LEU A 169 -4.66 0.64 25.51
N LEU A 170 -3.57 1.28 25.10
CA LEU A 170 -2.60 1.86 26.04
C LEU A 170 -3.21 2.97 26.89
N GLY A 171 -4.00 3.88 26.30
CA GLY A 171 -4.67 4.94 27.06
C GLY A 171 -5.68 4.39 28.08
N ILE A 172 -6.41 3.34 27.70
CA ILE A 172 -7.30 2.60 28.60
C ILE A 172 -6.50 1.90 29.71
N ALA A 173 -5.36 1.30 29.40
CA ALA A 173 -4.53 0.60 30.39
C ALA A 173 -3.89 1.54 31.41
N VAL A 174 -3.42 2.72 30.97
CA VAL A 174 -2.91 3.77 31.85
C VAL A 174 -4.02 4.30 32.76
N ALA A 175 -5.23 4.48 32.22
CA ALA A 175 -6.39 4.84 33.04
C ALA A 175 -6.75 3.76 34.08
N ALA A 176 -6.66 2.49 33.68
CA ALA A 176 -6.92 1.37 34.58
C ALA A 176 -5.86 1.25 35.70
N SER A 177 -4.59 1.57 35.44
CA SER A 177 -3.57 1.67 36.50
C SER A 177 -3.80 2.83 37.46
N ASP A 178 -4.50 3.88 37.02
CA ASP A 178 -5.00 4.97 37.86
C ASP A 178 -6.29 4.61 38.62
N GLY A 179 -6.76 3.35 38.53
CA GLY A 179 -7.97 2.87 39.18
C GLY A 179 -9.28 3.23 38.46
N ALA A 180 -9.21 3.72 37.22
CA ALA A 180 -10.40 4.11 36.44
C ALA A 180 -10.57 3.21 35.21
N PHE A 181 -11.60 2.37 35.23
CA PHE A 181 -11.94 1.52 34.10
C PHE A 181 -13.43 1.22 34.00
N THR A 182 -14.00 1.45 32.83
CA THR A 182 -15.37 1.12 32.47
C THR A 182 -15.37 0.45 31.09
N TRP A 183 -15.71 -0.84 31.06
CA TRP A 183 -15.52 -1.68 29.87
C TRP A 183 -16.30 -1.20 28.65
N TRP A 184 -17.50 -0.66 28.83
CA TRP A 184 -18.37 -0.30 27.71
C TRP A 184 -17.96 1.05 27.10
N THR A 185 -17.49 2.02 27.89
CA THR A 185 -16.90 3.27 27.36
C THR A 185 -15.56 2.99 26.69
N ALA A 186 -14.79 2.02 27.19
CA ALA A 186 -13.56 1.55 26.56
C ALA A 186 -13.85 0.93 25.18
N LEU A 187 -14.88 0.08 25.08
CA LEU A 187 -15.33 -0.50 23.81
C LEU A 187 -15.81 0.58 22.83
N LEU A 188 -16.64 1.52 23.29
CA LEU A 188 -17.10 2.64 22.46
C LEU A 188 -15.94 3.52 21.99
N THR A 189 -14.93 3.75 22.83
CA THR A 189 -13.72 4.50 22.45
C THR A 189 -12.97 3.81 21.32
N LEU A 190 -12.77 2.49 21.43
CA LEU A 190 -12.11 1.70 20.39
C LEU A 190 -12.89 1.71 19.08
N ILE A 191 -14.21 1.55 19.15
CA ILE A 191 -15.09 1.61 17.97
C ILE A 191 -15.05 3.01 17.36
N GLY A 192 -15.29 4.07 18.14
CA GLY A 192 -15.30 5.46 17.67
C GLY A 192 -13.97 5.87 17.03
N GLY A 193 -12.84 5.59 17.67
CA GLY A 193 -11.51 5.82 17.12
C GLY A 193 -11.24 5.03 15.84
N SER A 194 -11.74 3.79 15.76
CA SER A 194 -11.64 2.97 14.55
C SER A 194 -12.42 3.59 13.39
N PHE A 195 -13.68 3.98 13.60
CA PHE A 195 -14.50 4.65 12.58
C PHE A 195 -13.87 5.96 12.10
N ALA A 196 -13.27 6.75 13.00
CA ALA A 196 -12.54 7.96 12.62
C ALA A 196 -11.34 7.63 11.72
N HIS A 197 -10.54 6.60 12.05
CA HIS A 197 -9.42 6.18 11.22
C HIS A 197 -9.88 5.63 9.87
N LEU A 198 -10.92 4.79 9.82
CA LEU A 198 -11.48 4.30 8.54
C LEU A 198 -11.94 5.48 7.66
N ALA A 199 -12.59 6.49 8.25
CA ALA A 199 -13.01 7.68 7.52
C ALA A 199 -11.83 8.46 6.93
N ILE A 200 -10.73 8.61 7.69
CA ILE A 200 -9.50 9.25 7.22
C ILE A 200 -8.87 8.47 6.06
N ASN A 201 -8.84 7.13 6.14
CA ASN A 201 -8.33 6.28 5.05
C ASN A 201 -9.14 6.47 3.76
N VAL A 202 -10.48 6.44 3.84
CA VAL A 202 -11.35 6.67 2.68
C VAL A 202 -11.20 8.10 2.16
N THR A 203 -11.00 9.07 3.04
CA THR A 203 -10.76 10.47 2.65
C THR A 203 -9.44 10.65 1.94
N ASN A 204 -8.39 9.96 2.39
CA ASN A 204 -7.08 9.93 1.74
C ASN A 204 -7.21 9.40 0.30
N ASP A 205 -7.89 8.27 0.11
CA ASP A 205 -8.21 7.72 -1.23
C ASP A 205 -8.89 8.73 -2.15
N ILE A 206 -9.89 9.46 -1.66
CA ILE A 206 -10.60 10.46 -2.46
C ILE A 206 -9.64 11.53 -2.97
N PHE A 207 -8.86 12.14 -2.08
CA PHE A 207 -8.02 13.28 -2.44
C PHE A 207 -6.76 12.86 -3.20
N ASP A 208 -6.18 11.69 -2.92
CA ASP A 208 -5.04 11.18 -3.66
C ASP A 208 -5.43 10.78 -5.09
N THR A 209 -6.60 10.17 -5.31
CA THR A 209 -7.14 9.96 -6.66
C THR A 209 -7.45 11.30 -7.37
N LEU A 210 -8.12 12.24 -6.70
CA LEU A 210 -8.44 13.55 -7.32
C LEU A 210 -7.20 14.38 -7.66
N SER A 211 -6.10 14.18 -6.95
CA SER A 211 -4.82 14.85 -7.24
C SER A 211 -4.03 14.19 -8.38
N GLY A 212 -4.38 12.96 -8.77
CA GLY A 212 -3.63 12.14 -9.72
C GLY A 212 -2.44 11.38 -9.11
N ALA A 213 -2.23 11.47 -7.78
CA ALA A 213 -1.16 10.75 -7.09
C ALA A 213 -1.32 9.23 -7.20
N ASP A 214 -2.55 8.73 -7.06
CA ASP A 214 -2.82 7.31 -7.26
C ASP A 214 -2.51 6.91 -8.71
N GLU A 215 -3.08 7.59 -9.71
CA GLU A 215 -2.83 7.29 -11.12
C GLU A 215 -1.35 7.28 -11.53
N ALA A 216 -0.53 8.17 -10.95
CA ALA A 216 0.91 8.21 -11.19
C ALA A 216 1.67 7.01 -10.60
N ASN A 217 1.12 6.35 -9.56
CA ASN A 217 1.78 5.21 -8.93
C ASN A 217 1.61 3.94 -9.75
N THR A 218 2.67 3.57 -10.47
CA THR A 218 2.76 2.32 -11.25
C THR A 218 3.35 1.16 -10.45
N THR A 219 3.90 1.40 -9.26
CA THR A 219 4.49 0.37 -8.39
C THR A 219 3.86 0.32 -6.99
N PRO A 220 2.51 0.35 -6.87
CA PRO A 220 1.85 0.31 -5.57
C PRO A 220 2.19 -0.98 -4.84
N THR A 221 2.44 -0.85 -3.55
CA THR A 221 2.59 -1.96 -2.60
C THR A 221 1.31 -2.13 -1.79
N GLN A 222 1.17 -3.23 -1.04
CA GLN A 222 0.03 -3.39 -0.12
C GLN A 222 -0.03 -2.33 1.00
N PHE A 223 1.07 -1.61 1.20
CA PHE A 223 1.23 -0.60 2.25
C PHE A 223 1.19 0.83 1.71
N SER A 224 1.23 1.02 0.39
CA SER A 224 1.22 2.32 -0.28
C SER A 224 -0.01 3.16 0.07
N GLY A 225 0.06 4.47 -0.18
CA GLY A 225 -1.13 5.35 -0.15
C GLY A 225 -2.22 4.87 -1.10
N GLY A 226 -3.49 5.11 -0.75
CA GLY A 226 -4.63 4.73 -1.60
C GLY A 226 -5.00 3.23 -1.62
N SER A 227 -6.29 2.89 -1.62
CA SER A 227 -6.76 1.49 -1.78
C SER A 227 -6.86 1.02 -3.23
N ARG A 228 -6.65 1.93 -4.19
CA ARG A 228 -6.81 1.74 -5.65
C ARG A 228 -8.25 1.47 -6.11
N VAL A 229 -9.25 1.51 -5.23
CA VAL A 229 -10.64 1.17 -5.61
C VAL A 229 -11.24 2.14 -6.62
N ALA A 230 -10.88 3.42 -6.55
CA ALA A 230 -11.25 4.40 -7.57
C ALA A 230 -10.45 4.18 -8.87
N VAL A 231 -9.14 3.93 -8.76
CA VAL A 231 -8.28 3.61 -9.92
C VAL A 231 -8.77 2.37 -10.69
N TYR A 232 -9.37 1.40 -10.02
CA TYR A 232 -9.90 0.21 -10.70
C TYR A 232 -11.39 0.30 -11.07
N ASP A 233 -11.99 1.49 -10.97
CA ASP A 233 -13.42 1.72 -11.25
C ASP A 233 -14.37 0.83 -10.41
N LEU A 234 -13.92 0.39 -9.22
CA LEU A 234 -14.70 -0.43 -8.29
C LEU A 234 -15.69 0.43 -7.49
N VAL A 235 -15.26 1.63 -7.08
CA VAL A 235 -16.08 2.60 -6.34
C VAL A 235 -15.86 3.99 -6.93
N SER A 236 -16.96 4.72 -7.18
CA SER A 236 -16.87 6.11 -7.64
C SER A 236 -16.41 7.06 -6.52
N ILE A 237 -15.78 8.18 -6.87
CA ILE A 237 -15.44 9.26 -5.91
C ILE A 237 -16.66 9.70 -5.08
N ARG A 238 -17.84 9.79 -5.71
CA ARG A 238 -19.10 10.09 -5.00
C ARG A 238 -19.46 9.02 -3.96
N GLY A 239 -19.27 7.75 -4.31
CA GLY A 239 -19.49 6.63 -3.39
C GLY A 239 -18.53 6.65 -2.20
N LEU A 240 -17.25 6.90 -2.47
CA LEU A 240 -16.24 7.08 -1.42
C LEU A 240 -16.57 8.27 -0.52
N SER A 241 -17.03 9.38 -1.09
CA SER A 241 -17.42 10.57 -0.32
C SER A 241 -18.57 10.28 0.64
N TRP A 242 -19.62 9.57 0.18
CA TRP A 242 -20.70 9.16 1.06
C TRP A 242 -20.25 8.18 2.15
N LEU A 243 -19.35 7.26 1.82
CA LEU A 243 -18.78 6.35 2.81
C LEU A 243 -17.97 7.11 3.87
N ALA A 244 -17.11 8.05 3.46
CA ALA A 244 -16.35 8.89 4.39
C ALA A 244 -17.27 9.70 5.30
N ILE A 245 -18.32 10.33 4.76
CA ILE A 245 -19.33 11.07 5.55
C ILE A 245 -20.01 10.14 6.55
N ALA A 246 -20.42 8.94 6.14
CA ALA A 246 -21.06 7.98 7.03
C ALA A 246 -20.13 7.52 8.16
N LEU A 247 -18.87 7.21 7.84
CA LEU A 247 -17.87 6.79 8.82
C LEU A 247 -17.53 7.91 9.82
N PHE A 248 -17.32 9.14 9.35
CA PHE A 248 -17.16 10.30 10.23
C PHE A 248 -18.40 10.59 11.06
N GLY A 249 -19.60 10.43 10.49
CA GLY A 249 -20.87 10.59 11.19
C GLY A 249 -21.01 9.61 12.36
N VAL A 250 -20.66 8.33 12.15
CA VAL A 250 -20.65 7.32 13.23
C VAL A 250 -19.59 7.65 14.29
N ALA A 251 -18.37 8.02 13.87
CA ALA A 251 -17.31 8.42 14.80
C ALA A 251 -17.72 9.62 15.66
N ALA A 252 -18.30 10.65 15.04
CA ALA A 252 -18.78 11.85 15.72
C ALA A 252 -19.95 11.54 16.66
N ALA A 253 -20.91 10.69 16.26
CA ALA A 253 -22.01 10.27 17.12
C ALA A 253 -21.51 9.54 18.37
N ILE A 254 -20.55 8.62 18.22
CA ILE A 254 -19.93 7.92 19.35
C ILE A 254 -19.15 8.90 20.23
N GLY A 255 -18.37 9.80 19.63
CA GLY A 255 -17.61 10.82 20.36
C GLY A 255 -18.50 11.75 21.18
N LEU A 256 -19.59 12.26 20.59
CA LEU A 256 -20.57 13.10 21.28
C LEU A 256 -21.32 12.34 22.38
N LEU A 257 -21.64 11.07 22.15
CA LEU A 257 -22.19 10.20 23.19
C LEU A 257 -21.23 10.09 24.38
N LEU A 258 -19.94 9.82 24.14
CA LEU A 258 -18.92 9.74 25.19
C LEU A 258 -18.74 11.08 25.93
N VAL A 259 -18.81 12.21 25.23
CA VAL A 259 -18.82 13.55 25.85
C VAL A 259 -20.03 13.73 26.75
N ALA A 260 -21.22 13.33 26.30
CA ALA A 260 -22.45 13.44 27.08
C ALA A 260 -22.42 12.55 28.33
N ILE A 261 -21.87 11.34 28.23
CA ILE A 261 -21.71 10.42 29.36
C ILE A 261 -20.73 10.95 30.40
N THR A 262 -19.58 11.44 29.94
CA THR A 262 -18.47 11.85 30.82
C THR A 262 -18.61 13.29 31.32
N GLY A 263 -19.43 14.11 30.66
CA GLY A 263 -19.48 15.56 30.89
C GLY A 263 -18.20 16.30 30.52
N SER A 264 -17.26 15.65 29.82
CA SER A 264 -15.91 16.17 29.60
C SER A 264 -15.82 17.06 28.36
N LEU A 265 -15.73 18.38 28.58
CA LEU A 265 -15.40 19.33 27.50
C LEU A 265 -13.99 19.11 26.96
N THR A 266 -13.06 18.61 27.78
CA THR A 266 -11.72 18.23 27.34
C THR A 266 -11.78 17.17 26.25
N LEU A 267 -12.64 16.16 26.40
CA LEU A 267 -12.84 15.13 25.39
C LEU A 267 -13.39 15.71 24.08
N LEU A 268 -14.32 16.68 24.16
CA LEU A 268 -14.84 17.37 22.99
C LEU A 268 -13.72 18.09 22.22
N TRP A 269 -12.84 18.81 22.92
CA TRP A 269 -11.72 19.51 22.29
C TRP A 269 -10.69 18.55 21.68
N ILE A 270 -10.38 17.43 22.34
CA ILE A 270 -9.51 16.38 21.79
C ILE A 270 -10.13 15.80 20.51
N GLY A 271 -11.43 15.48 20.53
CA GLY A 271 -12.15 14.96 19.38
C GLY A 271 -12.15 15.95 18.21
N LEU A 272 -12.42 17.24 18.48
CA LEU A 272 -12.37 18.28 17.46
C LEU A 272 -10.96 18.45 16.87
N ALA A 273 -9.92 18.45 17.71
CA ALA A 273 -8.54 18.47 17.25
C ALA A 273 -8.21 17.26 16.36
N GLY A 274 -8.69 16.07 16.72
CA GLY A 274 -8.53 14.85 15.93
C GLY A 274 -9.18 14.94 14.55
N ILE A 275 -10.43 15.43 14.48
CA ILE A 275 -11.12 15.65 13.20
C ILE A 275 -10.37 16.69 12.37
N LEU A 276 -9.94 17.81 12.96
CA LEU A 276 -9.22 18.86 12.26
C LEU A 276 -7.89 18.34 11.68
N VAL A 277 -7.09 17.60 12.47
CA VAL A 277 -5.84 16.99 12.00
C VAL A 277 -6.12 15.96 10.90
N GLY A 278 -7.11 15.08 11.09
CA GLY A 278 -7.46 14.06 10.12
C GLY A 278 -7.95 14.61 8.77
N VAL A 279 -8.77 15.67 8.79
CA VAL A 279 -9.22 16.34 7.56
C VAL A 279 -8.05 17.12 6.93
N ALA A 280 -7.32 17.91 7.71
CA ALA A 280 -6.18 18.69 7.23
C ALA A 280 -5.05 17.83 6.63
N TYR A 281 -4.95 16.56 7.05
CA TYR A 281 -3.94 15.62 6.60
C TYR A 281 -3.82 15.54 5.08
N THR A 282 -4.94 15.33 4.37
CA THR A 282 -4.96 15.18 2.90
C THR A 282 -5.84 16.23 2.21
N ALA A 283 -6.86 16.78 2.88
CA ALA A 283 -7.82 17.69 2.25
C ALA A 283 -7.26 19.12 2.06
N PRO A 284 -7.68 19.84 1.02
CA PRO A 284 -7.44 21.28 0.88
C PRO A 284 -8.09 22.08 2.03
N PRO A 285 -7.52 23.25 2.42
CA PRO A 285 -6.33 23.87 1.82
C PRO A 285 -5.00 23.34 2.39
N LEU A 286 -5.02 22.69 3.56
CA LEU A 286 -3.82 22.41 4.35
C LEU A 286 -2.98 21.24 3.85
N LYS A 287 -3.58 20.21 3.23
CA LYS A 287 -2.92 19.02 2.65
C LYS A 287 -1.56 18.69 3.32
N LEU A 288 -1.55 18.42 4.62
CA LEU A 288 -0.32 18.35 5.43
C LEU A 288 0.69 17.32 4.88
N VAL A 289 0.21 16.16 4.42
CA VAL A 289 1.06 15.11 3.83
C VAL A 289 1.78 15.58 2.56
N TYR A 290 1.13 16.42 1.74
CA TYR A 290 1.72 17.00 0.52
C TYR A 290 2.81 18.02 0.84
N ARG A 291 2.89 18.49 2.10
CA ARG A 291 3.81 19.52 2.55
C ARG A 291 4.94 18.96 3.43
N GLY A 292 5.07 17.64 3.54
CA GLY A 292 6.09 16.99 4.37
C GLY A 292 5.78 17.06 5.87
N LEU A 293 4.51 17.24 6.24
CA LEU A 293 4.03 17.26 7.63
C LEU A 293 3.18 16.02 7.96
N GLY A 294 3.20 15.00 7.09
CA GLY A 294 2.35 13.82 7.23
C GLY A 294 2.67 13.02 8.49
N GLU A 295 3.95 12.76 8.74
CA GLU A 295 4.46 12.02 9.88
C GLU A 295 4.16 12.72 11.20
N ILE A 296 4.24 14.06 11.22
CA ILE A 296 3.88 14.86 12.40
C ILE A 296 2.37 14.77 12.67
N ALA A 297 1.55 14.90 11.64
CA ALA A 297 0.10 14.78 11.77
C ALA A 297 -0.31 13.38 12.26
N VAL A 298 0.33 12.32 11.74
CA VAL A 298 0.14 10.94 12.19
C VAL A 298 0.61 10.75 13.63
N ALA A 299 1.80 11.26 13.98
CA ALA A 299 2.32 11.16 15.36
C ALA A 299 1.38 11.84 16.37
N VAL A 300 0.87 13.03 16.04
CA VAL A 300 -0.06 13.78 16.89
C VAL A 300 -1.42 13.08 16.97
N GLY A 301 -1.94 12.61 15.83
CA GLY A 301 -3.24 11.95 15.73
C GLY A 301 -3.30 10.62 16.50
N PHE A 302 -2.35 9.73 16.24
CA PHE A 302 -2.33 8.41 16.87
C PHE A 302 -1.69 8.40 18.25
N GLY A 303 -0.71 9.26 18.50
CA GLY A 303 -0.10 9.39 19.82
C GLY A 303 -1.04 10.17 20.76
N PRO A 304 -0.78 11.47 21.00
CA PRO A 304 -1.53 12.24 21.98
C PRO A 304 -3.06 12.22 21.79
N ILE A 305 -3.58 12.44 20.59
CA ILE A 305 -5.04 12.59 20.40
C ILE A 305 -5.78 11.30 20.73
N MET A 306 -5.42 10.16 20.13
CA MET A 306 -6.08 8.89 20.41
C MET A 306 -5.83 8.38 21.83
N LEU A 307 -4.58 8.42 22.31
CA LEU A 307 -4.25 7.86 23.62
C LEU A 307 -4.82 8.72 24.76
N LEU A 308 -4.62 10.04 24.73
CA LEU A 308 -5.20 10.93 25.75
C LEU A 308 -6.73 10.94 25.67
N GLY A 309 -7.31 10.88 24.47
CA GLY A 309 -8.76 10.74 24.32
C GLY A 309 -9.28 9.49 25.05
N ALA A 310 -8.62 8.34 24.84
CA ALA A 310 -8.98 7.11 25.52
C ALA A 310 -8.80 7.17 27.04
N TYR A 311 -7.72 7.80 27.51
CA TYR A 311 -7.47 8.03 28.93
C TYR A 311 -8.53 8.96 29.57
N VAL A 312 -8.87 10.07 28.92
CA VAL A 312 -9.86 11.05 29.39
C VAL A 312 -11.27 10.45 29.43
N VAL A 313 -11.63 9.57 28.48
CA VAL A 313 -12.93 8.87 28.51
C VAL A 313 -13.08 8.05 29.80
N GLN A 314 -12.00 7.43 30.27
CA GLN A 314 -12.03 6.58 31.47
C GLN A 314 -11.92 7.39 32.77
N THR A 315 -11.08 8.43 32.79
CA THR A 315 -10.69 9.15 34.02
C THR A 315 -11.34 10.52 34.20
N GLY A 316 -11.83 11.12 33.12
CA GLY A 316 -12.34 12.50 33.11
C GLY A 316 -11.26 13.60 33.19
N ARG A 317 -9.96 13.26 33.24
CA ARG A 317 -8.87 14.24 33.43
C ARG A 317 -7.69 14.03 32.48
N LEU A 318 -6.80 15.01 32.40
CA LEU A 318 -5.49 14.89 31.75
C LEU A 318 -4.41 14.56 32.78
N ALA A 319 -3.34 13.91 32.33
CA ALA A 319 -2.17 13.59 33.13
C ALA A 319 -0.90 13.56 32.26
N TRP A 320 0.27 13.71 32.88
CA TRP A 320 1.55 13.71 32.18
C TRP A 320 1.99 12.32 31.73
N GLU A 321 1.73 11.30 32.54
CA GLU A 321 2.04 9.90 32.20
C GLU A 321 1.46 9.48 30.84
N PRO A 322 0.12 9.54 30.60
CA PRO A 322 -0.43 9.12 29.31
C PRO A 322 0.09 9.99 28.15
N PHE A 323 0.43 11.27 28.38
CA PHE A 323 1.06 12.09 27.34
C PHE A 323 2.44 11.55 26.96
N VAL A 324 3.30 11.23 27.94
CA VAL A 324 4.62 10.65 27.69
C VAL A 324 4.52 9.29 27.02
N VAL A 325 3.64 8.41 27.50
CA VAL A 325 3.39 7.09 26.88
C VAL A 325 2.94 7.25 25.43
N SER A 326 2.12 8.27 25.12
CA SER A 326 1.60 8.51 23.77
C SER A 326 2.65 8.86 22.73
N LEU A 327 3.82 9.36 23.14
CA LEU A 327 4.92 9.65 22.24
C LEU A 327 5.47 8.36 21.61
N VAL A 328 5.39 7.22 22.31
CA VAL A 328 5.90 5.93 21.79
C VAL A 328 5.11 5.45 20.57
N PRO A 329 3.79 5.15 20.66
CA PRO A 329 3.02 4.77 19.48
C PRO A 329 2.92 5.92 18.47
N GLY A 330 2.93 7.19 18.91
CA GLY A 330 2.97 8.34 17.99
C GLY A 330 4.19 8.30 17.07
N ILE A 331 5.39 8.13 17.62
CA ILE A 331 6.63 8.02 16.83
C ILE A 331 6.63 6.73 16.00
N LEU A 332 6.29 5.58 16.57
CA LEU A 332 6.37 4.30 15.85
C LEU A 332 5.36 4.21 14.69
N ILE A 333 4.14 4.75 14.85
CA ILE A 333 3.14 4.80 13.77
C ILE A 333 3.53 5.84 12.71
N ALA A 334 4.11 6.98 13.10
CA ALA A 334 4.69 7.91 12.14
C ALA A 334 5.82 7.25 11.33
N LEU A 335 6.62 6.39 11.95
CA LEU A 335 7.64 5.61 11.24
C LEU A 335 7.06 4.52 10.33
N ILE A 336 5.85 4.01 10.60
CA ILE A 336 5.13 3.16 9.64
C ILE A 336 4.85 3.97 8.38
N LEU A 337 4.28 5.17 8.49
CA LEU A 337 4.04 6.05 7.35
C LEU A 337 5.35 6.37 6.61
N PHE A 338 6.38 6.79 7.36
CA PHE A 338 7.68 7.19 6.81
C PHE A 338 8.33 6.10 5.94
N VAL A 339 8.26 4.84 6.36
CA VAL A 339 8.77 3.71 5.57
C VAL A 339 7.80 3.36 4.43
N ASN A 340 6.50 3.53 4.64
CA ASN A 340 5.48 3.17 3.66
C ASN A 340 5.46 4.09 2.44
N GLU A 341 5.91 5.33 2.59
CA GLU A 341 5.99 6.33 1.52
C GLU A 341 7.26 6.19 0.65
N ILE A 342 8.25 5.37 1.05
CA ILE A 342 9.50 5.20 0.28
C ILE A 342 9.25 4.63 -1.13
N PRO A 343 8.47 3.55 -1.31
CA PRO A 343 8.12 3.06 -2.65
C PRO A 343 7.41 4.09 -3.53
N ASP A 344 6.60 4.94 -2.90
CA ASP A 344 5.70 5.87 -3.59
C ASP A 344 6.39 7.20 -3.95
N ARG A 345 7.65 7.43 -3.51
CA ARG A 345 8.38 8.70 -3.67
C ARG A 345 8.40 9.25 -5.10
N ARG A 346 8.51 8.40 -6.12
CA ARG A 346 8.59 8.85 -7.53
C ARG A 346 7.23 9.37 -7.99
N SER A 347 6.17 8.61 -7.78
CA SER A 347 4.80 9.01 -8.12
C SER A 347 4.30 10.18 -7.27
N ASP A 348 4.65 10.21 -5.98
CA ASP A 348 4.31 11.31 -5.09
C ASP A 348 4.96 12.61 -5.56
N ALA A 349 6.23 12.58 -5.99
CA ALA A 349 6.91 13.74 -6.56
C ALA A 349 6.24 14.22 -7.87
N GLU A 350 5.85 13.30 -8.76
CA GLU A 350 5.14 13.61 -10.01
C GLU A 350 3.79 14.30 -9.76
N ALA A 351 3.08 13.92 -8.68
CA ALA A 351 1.82 14.52 -8.28
C ALA A 351 1.97 15.76 -7.36
N GLY A 352 3.19 16.23 -7.11
CA GLY A 352 3.46 17.37 -6.23
C GLY A 352 3.18 17.10 -4.74
N LYS A 353 3.10 15.83 -4.34
CA LYS A 353 2.98 15.37 -2.96
C LYS A 353 4.38 15.25 -2.36
N LEU A 354 4.87 16.34 -1.78
CA LEU A 354 6.23 16.45 -1.27
C LEU A 354 6.37 15.86 0.14
N THR A 355 6.23 14.54 0.28
CA THR A 355 6.43 13.80 1.53
C THR A 355 7.89 13.86 2.01
N LEU A 356 8.20 13.40 3.24
CA LEU A 356 9.59 13.38 3.70
C LEU A 356 10.48 12.48 2.83
N PRO A 357 10.05 11.27 2.39
CA PRO A 357 10.85 10.46 1.48
C PRO A 357 11.10 11.08 0.10
N VAL A 358 10.24 12.00 -0.34
CA VAL A 358 10.47 12.82 -1.55
C VAL A 358 11.53 13.90 -1.32
N ARG A 359 11.52 14.52 -0.15
CA ARG A 359 12.36 15.69 0.18
C ARG A 359 13.78 15.33 0.64
N LEU A 360 13.95 14.16 1.24
CA LEU A 360 15.19 13.80 1.93
C LEU A 360 16.03 12.82 1.12
N ALA A 361 17.35 12.91 1.31
CA ALA A 361 18.27 11.93 0.74
C ALA A 361 18.11 10.56 1.42
N PRO A 362 18.38 9.43 0.71
CA PRO A 362 18.24 8.08 1.27
C PRO A 362 18.99 7.87 2.59
N ASP A 363 20.19 8.44 2.74
CA ASP A 363 20.98 8.30 3.98
C ASP A 363 20.39 9.08 5.16
N VAL A 364 19.74 10.21 4.89
CA VAL A 364 18.98 10.97 5.91
C VAL A 364 17.75 10.19 6.32
N ILE A 365 17.08 9.50 5.39
CA ILE A 365 15.92 8.66 5.68
C ILE A 365 16.30 7.48 6.55
N ARG A 366 17.37 6.75 6.19
CA ARG A 366 17.87 5.60 6.96
C ARG A 366 18.30 6.00 8.37
N THR A 367 19.02 7.11 8.51
CA THR A 367 19.49 7.63 9.80
C THR A 367 18.33 8.19 10.63
N GLY A 368 17.44 8.96 10.01
CA GLY A 368 16.26 9.54 10.63
C GLY A 368 15.31 8.47 11.19
N TYR A 369 15.08 7.39 10.44
CA TYR A 369 14.33 6.23 10.94
C TYR A 369 14.95 5.66 12.22
N LEU A 370 16.26 5.40 12.22
CA LEU A 370 16.95 4.81 13.36
C LEU A 370 16.90 5.73 14.59
N VAL A 371 17.20 7.02 14.40
CA VAL A 371 17.18 8.01 15.49
C VAL A 371 15.78 8.12 16.11
N ALA A 372 14.74 8.21 15.29
CA ALA A 372 13.36 8.28 15.77
C ALA A 372 12.93 6.99 16.48
N ALA A 373 13.29 5.82 15.95
CA ALA A 373 12.98 4.55 16.59
C ALA A 373 13.67 4.43 17.96
N LEU A 374 14.95 4.81 18.06
CA LEU A 374 15.68 4.86 19.32
C LEU A 374 15.08 5.88 20.29
N ALA A 375 14.60 7.03 19.80
CA ALA A 375 13.92 8.03 20.62
C ALA A 375 12.64 7.46 21.24
N ALA A 376 11.84 6.68 20.51
CA ALA A 376 10.65 6.02 21.05
C ALA A 376 10.98 5.08 22.23
N PHE A 377 12.08 4.31 22.13
CA PHE A 377 12.54 3.46 23.24
C PHE A 377 13.16 4.27 24.39
N ALA A 378 13.85 5.36 24.08
CA ALA A 378 14.40 6.26 25.08
C ALA A 378 13.30 6.94 25.91
N VAL A 379 12.13 7.24 25.31
CA VAL A 379 10.95 7.73 26.04
C VAL A 379 10.49 6.72 27.10
N ILE A 380 10.49 5.42 26.79
CA ILE A 380 10.11 4.37 27.76
C ILE A 380 11.12 4.33 28.91
N ALA A 381 12.41 4.19 28.60
CA ALA A 381 13.46 4.10 29.60
C ALA A 381 13.55 5.37 30.47
N GLY A 382 13.51 6.54 29.84
CA GLY A 382 13.51 7.84 30.51
C GLY A 382 12.25 8.07 31.35
N GLY A 383 11.08 7.62 30.86
CA GLY A 383 9.83 7.66 31.60
C GLY A 383 9.87 6.84 32.89
N VAL A 384 10.48 5.66 32.86
CA VAL A 384 10.66 4.81 34.06
C VAL A 384 11.69 5.42 35.02
N VAL A 385 12.85 5.85 34.52
CA VAL A 385 13.89 6.49 35.34
C VAL A 385 13.37 7.78 35.99
N GLY A 386 12.54 8.55 35.28
CA GLY A 386 11.88 9.75 35.78
C GLY A 386 10.68 9.50 36.69
N GLY A 387 10.30 8.24 36.94
CA GLY A 387 9.18 7.86 37.79
C GLY A 387 7.79 8.16 37.20
N LEU A 388 7.70 8.43 35.90
CA LEU A 388 6.44 8.69 35.20
C LEU A 388 5.78 7.42 34.66
N LEU A 389 6.57 6.41 34.30
CA LEU A 389 6.07 5.12 33.82
C LEU A 389 6.42 4.03 34.85
N PRO A 390 5.56 3.01 35.02
CA PRO A 390 5.86 1.92 35.93
C PRO A 390 6.95 1.01 35.37
N TRP A 391 7.86 0.53 36.22
CA TRP A 391 9.04 -0.24 35.81
C TRP A 391 8.76 -1.48 34.95
N PRO A 392 7.63 -2.22 35.05
CA PRO A 392 7.38 -3.37 34.17
C PRO A 392 7.26 -2.99 32.69
N THR A 393 7.00 -1.72 32.36
CA THR A 393 6.95 -1.23 30.96
C THR A 393 8.30 -1.35 30.23
N LEU A 394 9.41 -1.50 30.96
CA LEU A 394 10.73 -1.78 30.36
C LEU A 394 10.76 -3.04 29.50
N ILE A 395 9.82 -3.98 29.69
CA ILE A 395 9.68 -5.16 28.83
C ILE A 395 9.50 -4.79 27.35
N ALA A 396 8.95 -3.61 27.05
CA ALA A 396 8.79 -3.10 25.69
C ALA A 396 10.11 -2.85 24.94
N LEU A 397 11.23 -2.66 25.66
CA LEU A 397 12.56 -2.56 25.06
C LEU A 397 12.95 -3.86 24.33
N ALA A 398 12.32 -5.00 24.64
CA ALA A 398 12.53 -6.26 23.93
C ALA A 398 12.11 -6.20 22.45
N ALA A 399 11.32 -5.21 22.02
CA ALA A 399 10.99 -4.99 20.61
C ALA A 399 12.10 -4.30 19.80
N MET A 400 13.13 -3.72 20.45
CA MET A 400 14.21 -2.96 19.81
C MET A 400 14.94 -3.72 18.68
N PRO A 401 15.19 -5.04 18.74
CA PRO A 401 15.80 -5.78 17.63
C PRO A 401 15.01 -5.68 16.32
N LEU A 402 13.68 -5.50 16.37
CA LEU A 402 12.87 -5.31 15.15
C LEU A 402 13.19 -3.98 14.46
N ALA A 403 13.42 -2.91 15.22
CA ALA A 403 13.82 -1.61 14.65
C ALA A 403 15.18 -1.71 13.92
N LEU A 404 16.12 -2.46 14.48
CA LEU A 404 17.41 -2.72 13.83
C LEU A 404 17.24 -3.52 12.53
N ARG A 405 16.35 -4.52 12.50
CA ARG A 405 16.02 -5.27 11.29
C ARG A 405 15.41 -4.38 10.22
N VAL A 406 14.52 -3.46 10.58
CA VAL A 406 13.95 -2.49 9.63
C VAL A 406 15.05 -1.59 9.09
N HIS A 407 15.90 -1.02 9.95
CA HIS A 407 17.01 -0.16 9.51
C HIS A 407 17.98 -0.89 8.57
N GLN A 408 18.30 -2.17 8.84
CA GLN A 408 19.11 -3.00 7.93
C GLN A 408 18.38 -3.24 6.60
N GLY A 409 17.09 -3.57 6.65
CA GLY A 409 16.26 -3.73 5.45
C GLY A 409 16.20 -2.48 4.57
N LEU A 410 16.14 -1.30 5.18
CA LEU A 410 16.21 0.00 4.49
C LEU A 410 17.55 0.28 3.82
N LYS A 411 18.64 -0.40 4.22
CA LYS A 411 19.93 -0.29 3.53
C LYS A 411 19.97 -1.16 2.28
N VAL A 412 19.38 -2.36 2.36
CA VAL A 412 19.47 -3.38 1.31
C VAL A 412 18.39 -3.22 0.24
N HIS A 413 17.16 -2.89 0.63
CA HIS A 413 15.98 -2.98 -0.24
C HIS A 413 15.38 -1.62 -0.64
N TYR A 414 16.08 -0.52 -0.34
CA TYR A 414 15.57 0.86 -0.48
C TYR A 414 14.96 1.18 -1.85
N ASP A 415 15.65 0.80 -2.92
CA ASP A 415 15.27 1.16 -4.29
C ASP A 415 14.30 0.16 -4.95
N SER A 416 13.89 -0.88 -4.22
CA SER A 416 13.12 -2.00 -4.75
C SER A 416 11.78 -2.14 -4.02
N PRO A 417 10.70 -1.48 -4.51
CA PRO A 417 9.37 -1.42 -3.87
C PRO A 417 8.87 -2.75 -3.31
N TYR A 418 8.86 -3.79 -4.14
CA TYR A 418 8.29 -5.09 -3.77
C TYR A 418 9.14 -5.87 -2.77
N THR A 419 10.47 -5.74 -2.82
CA THR A 419 11.35 -6.36 -1.80
C THR A 419 11.27 -5.62 -0.47
N LEU A 420 10.98 -4.32 -0.50
CA LEU A 420 10.83 -3.50 0.69
C LEU A 420 9.55 -3.85 1.48
N MET A 421 8.55 -4.49 0.87
CA MET A 421 7.30 -4.89 1.53
C MET A 421 7.52 -5.75 2.79
N ALA A 422 8.54 -6.63 2.79
CA ALA A 422 8.86 -7.42 3.99
C ALA A 422 9.40 -6.55 5.14
N VAL A 423 10.15 -5.49 4.79
CA VAL A 423 10.68 -4.50 5.74
C VAL A 423 9.53 -3.65 6.31
N MET A 424 8.60 -3.22 5.46
CA MET A 424 7.37 -2.51 5.87
C MET A 424 6.54 -3.36 6.84
N GLY A 425 6.33 -4.64 6.55
CA GLY A 425 5.64 -5.57 7.46
C GLY A 425 6.38 -5.76 8.79
N THR A 426 7.72 -5.81 8.77
CA THR A 426 8.53 -5.84 9.99
C THR A 426 8.36 -4.56 10.82
N ASN A 427 8.22 -3.40 10.17
CA ASN A 427 7.99 -2.11 10.82
C ASN A 427 6.59 -2.03 11.46
N VAL A 428 5.57 -2.60 10.82
CA VAL A 428 4.24 -2.78 11.46
C VAL A 428 4.36 -3.68 12.68
N ASN A 429 5.07 -4.81 12.58
CA ASN A 429 5.30 -5.73 13.70
C ASN A 429 6.07 -5.08 14.85
N LEU A 430 7.01 -4.18 14.57
CA LEU A 430 7.71 -3.38 15.58
C LEU A 430 6.71 -2.57 16.43
N ASN A 431 5.78 -1.84 15.78
CA ASN A 431 4.75 -1.08 16.49
C ASN A 431 3.85 -2.00 17.33
N LEU A 432 3.40 -3.13 16.77
CA LEU A 432 2.53 -4.06 17.49
C LEU A 432 3.26 -4.72 18.67
N ALA A 433 4.51 -5.11 18.50
CA ALA A 433 5.32 -5.71 19.55
C ALA A 433 5.61 -4.70 20.66
N ALA A 434 6.10 -3.51 20.34
CA ALA A 434 6.40 -2.47 21.32
C ALA A 434 5.13 -2.03 22.08
N GLY A 435 4.04 -1.78 21.36
CA GLY A 435 2.75 -1.43 21.94
C GLY A 435 2.14 -2.54 22.81
N GLY A 436 2.19 -3.79 22.34
CA GLY A 436 1.70 -4.95 23.09
C GLY A 436 2.53 -5.23 24.34
N LEU A 437 3.86 -5.11 24.27
CA LEU A 437 4.74 -5.23 25.43
C LEU A 437 4.53 -4.10 26.44
N LEU A 438 4.33 -2.86 25.98
CA LEU A 438 3.95 -1.75 26.86
C LEU A 438 2.62 -2.03 27.58
N LEU A 439 1.61 -2.51 26.84
CA LEU A 439 0.32 -2.89 27.40
C LEU A 439 0.48 -3.98 28.47
N MET A 440 1.30 -5.01 28.21
CA MET A 440 1.60 -6.05 29.20
C MET A 440 2.31 -5.48 30.44
N GLY A 441 3.20 -4.49 30.28
CA GLY A 441 3.82 -3.78 31.40
C GLY A 441 2.79 -3.07 32.29
N TYR A 442 1.81 -2.39 31.69
CA TYR A 442 0.70 -1.78 32.43
C TYR A 442 -0.18 -2.83 33.13
N VAL A 443 -0.53 -3.92 32.45
CA VAL A 443 -1.29 -5.03 33.05
C VAL A 443 -0.54 -5.63 34.24
N ALA A 444 0.77 -5.88 34.11
CA ALA A 444 1.60 -6.37 35.21
C ALA A 444 1.60 -5.39 36.39
N THR A 445 1.65 -4.09 36.12
CA THR A 445 1.57 -3.04 37.15
C THR A 445 0.26 -3.11 37.92
N ILE A 446 -0.87 -3.21 37.21
CA ILE A 446 -2.21 -3.34 37.81
C ILE A 446 -2.30 -4.58 38.72
N VAL A 447 -1.81 -5.73 38.24
CA VAL A 447 -1.81 -6.99 39.02
C VAL A 447 -0.96 -6.85 40.28
N VAL A 448 0.24 -6.26 40.17
CA VAL A 448 1.12 -6.05 41.34
C VAL A 448 0.46 -5.14 42.37
N MET A 449 -0.21 -4.06 41.93
CA MET A 449 -0.95 -3.16 42.83
C MET A 449 -2.10 -3.88 43.54
N GLN A 450 -2.83 -4.76 42.85
CA GLN A 450 -3.92 -5.55 43.43
C GLN A 450 -3.46 -6.62 44.41
N LEU A 451 -2.25 -7.17 44.25
CA LEU A 451 -1.67 -8.15 45.17
C LEU A 451 -1.04 -7.50 46.41
N ALA A 452 -0.70 -6.21 46.32
CA ALA A 452 -0.06 -5.45 47.39
C ALA A 452 -1.05 -4.73 48.33
N GLY A 453 -2.31 -4.55 47.91
CA GLY A 453 -3.41 -4.01 48.71
C GLY A 453 -4.30 -5.13 49.24
#